data_AF-A0A9W6EHD1-F1
#
_entry.id   AF-A0A9W6EHD1-F1
#
_cell.length_a   1.000
_cell.length_b   1.000
_cell.length_c   1.000
_cell.angle_alpha   90.00
_cell.angle_beta   90.00
_cell.angle_gamma   90.00
#
_symmetry.space_group_name_H-M   'P 1'
#
loop_
_entity.id
_entity.type
_entity.pdbx_description
1 polymer ?
#
loop_
_entity_poly.entity_id
_entity_poly.type
_entity_poly.pdbx_seq_one_letter_code
_entity_poly.pdbx_strand_id
1 'polypeptide(L)'
;MAWLDLTQDATGWSLVDTRRMNEIVQDMSHPATQYPSLIFFVGNDNRMLALRSLFPQNNVLRRSSAGVIRLHPSITTAHTEYPIWFAESRLQDLPV
;
A
#
# COMPACT_ATOMS: atom_id res chain seq x y z
N MET A 1 2.07 6.64 1.77
CA MET A 1 0.87 7.02 2.53
C MET A 1 0.21 5.74 3.02
N ALA A 2 -0.39 5.77 4.21
CA ALA A 2 -1.25 4.70 4.69
C ALA A 2 -2.40 4.50 3.70
N TRP A 3 -2.91 3.27 3.58
CA TRP A 3 -4.22 2.98 3.00
C TRP A 3 -5.19 2.67 4.12
N LEU A 4 -4.81 1.71 4.96
CA LEU A 4 -5.55 1.39 6.16
C LEU A 4 -4.71 1.71 7.37
N ASP A 5 -5.35 2.27 8.38
CA ASP A 5 -4.74 2.66 9.64
C ASP A 5 -5.57 2.17 10.83
N LEU A 6 -5.00 2.21 12.02
CA LEU A 6 -5.67 1.88 13.27
C LEU A 6 -5.82 3.15 14.13
N THR A 7 -7.05 3.44 14.53
CA THR A 7 -7.35 4.44 15.56
C THR A 7 -7.83 3.74 16.82
N GLN A 8 -7.49 4.28 17.98
CA GLN A 8 -7.96 3.76 19.26
C GLN A 8 -8.94 4.74 19.89
N ASP A 9 -10.10 4.25 20.31
CA ASP A 9 -11.08 5.00 21.08
C ASP A 9 -11.51 4.22 22.33
N ALA A 10 -12.52 4.73 23.05
CA ALA A 10 -13.03 4.11 24.27
C ALA A 10 -13.60 2.69 24.06
N THR A 11 -13.93 2.30 22.84
CA THR A 11 -14.48 1.00 22.47
C THR A 11 -13.44 0.01 21.96
N GLY A 12 -12.20 0.46 21.73
CA GLY A 12 -11.08 -0.37 21.30
C GLY A 12 -10.42 0.15 20.03
N TRP A 13 -9.86 -0.78 19.24
CA TRP A 13 -9.21 -0.47 17.98
C TRP A 13 -10.21 -0.50 16.82
N SER A 14 -10.18 0.55 16.00
CA SER A 14 -10.99 0.70 14.80
C SER A 14 -10.09 0.83 13.56
N LEU A 15 -10.46 0.16 12.48
CA LEU A 15 -9.80 0.27 11.17
C LEU A 15 -10.31 1.51 10.43
N VAL A 16 -9.38 2.34 9.96
CA VAL A 16 -9.68 3.57 9.23
C VAL A 16 -9.20 3.46 7.78
N ASP A 17 -10.10 3.67 6.83
CA ASP A 17 -9.72 3.91 5.43
C ASP A 17 -9.33 5.38 5.24
N THR A 18 -8.08 5.57 4.85
CA THR A 18 -7.49 6.90 4.60
C THR A 18 -7.82 7.47 3.23
N ARG A 19 -8.60 6.75 2.40
CA ARG A 19 -8.95 7.06 1.01
C ARG A 19 -7.79 6.95 0.02
N ARG A 20 -6.65 6.40 0.43
CA ARG A 20 -5.47 6.25 -0.44
C ARG A 20 -5.75 5.47 -1.72
N MET A 21 -6.63 4.48 -1.67
CA MET A 21 -7.03 3.75 -2.87
C MET A 21 -7.77 4.66 -3.86
N ASN A 22 -8.67 5.52 -3.37
CA ASN A 22 -9.38 6.48 -4.22
C ASN A 22 -8.44 7.50 -4.84
N GLU A 23 -7.44 7.98 -4.08
CA GLU A 23 -6.39 8.86 -4.62
C GLU A 23 -5.63 8.17 -5.77
N ILE A 24 -5.22 6.91 -5.59
CA ILE A 24 -4.54 6.15 -6.65
C ILE A 24 -5.43 6.03 -7.88
N VAL A 25 -6.72 5.73 -7.72
CA VAL A 25 -7.67 5.63 -8.84
C VAL A 25 -7.83 6.97 -9.57
N GLN A 26 -7.87 8.09 -8.84
CA GLN A 26 -7.94 9.42 -9.44
C GLN A 26 -6.68 9.80 -10.22
N ASP A 27 -5.52 9.29 -9.79
CA ASP A 27 -4.23 9.50 -10.45
C ASP A 27 -3.97 8.53 -11.62
N MET A 28 -4.86 7.56 -11.88
CA MET A 28 -4.70 6.60 -12.97
C MET A 28 -4.84 7.27 -14.34
N SER A 29 -4.06 6.77 -15.32
CA SER A 29 -4.13 7.25 -16.70
C SER A 29 -5.48 6.98 -17.37
N HIS A 30 -6.04 5.79 -17.14
CA HIS A 30 -7.30 5.36 -17.75
C HIS A 30 -8.11 4.51 -16.74
N PRO A 31 -8.67 5.11 -15.67
CA PRO A 31 -9.29 4.37 -14.57
C PRO A 31 -10.48 3.48 -15.00
N ALA A 32 -11.13 3.78 -16.12
CA ALA A 32 -12.24 2.98 -16.65
C ALA A 32 -11.80 1.76 -17.47
N THR A 33 -10.54 1.70 -17.91
CA THR A 33 -10.03 0.67 -18.84
C THR A 33 -8.73 0.02 -18.38
N GLN A 34 -8.31 0.30 -17.14
CA GLN A 34 -7.20 -0.37 -16.49
C GLN A 34 -7.74 -1.32 -15.41
N TYR A 35 -7.16 -2.50 -15.30
CA TYR A 35 -7.58 -3.60 -14.44
C TYR A 35 -6.50 -3.92 -13.40
N PRO A 36 -6.44 -3.16 -12.29
CA PRO A 36 -5.36 -3.30 -11.31
C PRO A 36 -5.41 -4.62 -10.55
N SER A 37 -4.24 -5.23 -10.35
CA SER A 37 -4.04 -6.33 -9.40
C SER A 37 -3.42 -5.82 -8.10
N LEU A 38 -3.92 -6.29 -6.95
CA LEU A 38 -3.37 -5.95 -5.63
C LEU A 38 -2.58 -7.13 -5.05
N ILE A 39 -1.30 -6.91 -4.74
CA ILE A 39 -0.44 -7.88 -4.07
C ILE A 39 -0.14 -7.40 -2.65
N PHE A 40 -0.35 -8.24 -1.64
CA PHE A 40 -0.14 -7.88 -0.25
C PHE A 40 1.10 -8.56 0.34
N PHE A 41 2.01 -7.77 0.91
CA PHE A 41 3.26 -8.26 1.52
C PHE A 41 3.28 -7.99 3.02
N VAL A 42 3.36 -9.05 3.82
CA VAL A 42 3.53 -8.97 5.28
C VAL A 42 4.89 -9.52 5.67
N GLY A 43 5.57 -8.86 6.61
CA GLY A 43 6.82 -9.40 7.14
C GLY A 43 7.49 -8.51 8.17
N ASN A 44 8.71 -8.85 8.56
CA ASN A 44 9.58 -7.99 9.35
C ASN A 44 10.35 -7.01 8.44
N ASP A 45 11.44 -6.42 8.95
CA ASP A 45 12.24 -5.45 8.19
C ASP A 45 12.86 -6.04 6.90
N ASN A 46 13.05 -7.37 6.80
CA ASN A 46 13.52 -8.01 5.56
C ASN A 46 12.53 -7.85 4.39
N ARG A 47 11.24 -7.60 4.68
CA ARG A 47 10.24 -7.22 3.67
C ARG A 47 10.69 -6.02 2.85
N MET A 48 11.33 -5.03 3.49
CA MET A 48 11.81 -3.83 2.79
C MET A 48 12.92 -4.15 1.80
N LEU A 49 13.79 -5.11 2.11
CA LEU A 49 14.82 -5.56 1.18
C LEU A 49 14.19 -6.29 -0.01
N ALA A 50 13.22 -7.16 0.24
CA ALA A 50 12.50 -7.87 -0.82
C ALA A 50 11.71 -6.91 -1.74
N LEU A 51 10.97 -5.95 -1.17
CA LEU A 51 10.20 -4.97 -1.95
C LEU A 51 11.09 -4.07 -2.81
N ARG A 52 12.31 -3.72 -2.34
CA ARG A 52 13.29 -3.02 -3.19
C ARG A 52 13.72 -3.87 -4.39
N SER A 53 13.88 -5.17 -4.20
CA SER A 53 14.26 -6.07 -5.29
C SER A 53 13.12 -6.26 -6.29
N LEU A 54 11.87 -6.33 -5.81
CA LEU A 54 10.69 -6.55 -6.66
C LEU A 54 10.23 -5.27 -7.37
N PHE A 55 10.32 -4.12 -6.69
CA PHE A 55 9.86 -2.82 -7.17
C PHE A 55 10.98 -1.77 -7.08
N PRO A 56 12.09 -1.93 -7.83
CA PRO A 56 13.30 -1.11 -7.67
C PRO A 56 13.10 0.37 -8.00
N GLN A 57 12.09 0.71 -8.79
CA GLN A 57 11.77 2.10 -9.14
C GLN A 57 10.87 2.78 -8.10
N ASN A 58 10.19 2.00 -7.25
CA ASN A 58 9.33 2.55 -6.21
C ASN A 58 10.18 3.02 -5.02
N ASN A 59 10.06 4.30 -4.64
CA ASN A 59 10.73 4.89 -3.47
C ASN A 59 10.05 4.46 -2.13
N VAL A 60 9.99 3.16 -1.85
CA VAL A 60 9.26 2.55 -0.70
C VAL A 60 9.83 2.97 0.67
N LEU A 61 11.03 3.54 0.72
CA LEU A 61 11.76 3.89 1.95
C LEU A 61 11.43 5.23 2.57
N ARG A 62 10.65 6.09 1.90
CA ARG A 62 10.29 7.38 2.48
C ARG A 62 9.40 7.10 3.70
N ARG A 63 10.00 7.16 4.89
CA ARG A 63 9.30 7.10 6.18
C ARG A 63 8.33 8.29 6.23
N SER A 64 7.10 8.08 5.79
CA SER A 64 6.00 9.02 5.99
C SER A 64 4.89 8.29 6.74
N SER A 65 4.61 8.76 7.96
CA SER A 65 3.44 8.54 8.82
C SER A 65 2.86 7.11 8.93
N ALA A 66 2.99 6.56 10.14
CA ALA A 66 1.96 5.96 11.02
C ALA A 66 0.88 4.98 10.52
N GLY A 67 0.81 4.58 9.25
CA GLY A 67 -0.21 3.63 8.78
C GLY A 67 0.16 2.15 8.93
N VAL A 68 -0.81 1.33 9.32
CA VAL A 68 -0.67 -0.14 9.45
C VAL A 68 -0.49 -0.85 8.10
N ILE A 69 -1.23 -0.43 7.08
CA ILE A 69 -1.10 -0.93 5.72
C ILE A 69 -0.80 0.24 4.80
N ARG A 70 0.32 0.19 4.07
CA ARG A 70 0.65 1.19 3.03
C ARG A 70 0.34 0.61 1.67
N LEU A 71 -0.15 1.45 0.76
CA LEU A 71 -0.51 1.08 -0.61
C LEU A 71 0.30 1.90 -1.63
N HIS A 72 0.83 1.19 -2.63
CA HIS A 72 1.73 1.73 -3.63
C HIS A 72 1.31 1.28 -5.04
N PRO A 73 1.17 2.20 -6.00
CA PRO A 73 1.13 1.82 -7.41
C PRO A 73 2.55 1.48 -7.88
N SER A 74 2.73 0.37 -8.60
CA SER A 74 4.00 0.05 -9.25
C SER A 74 4.28 1.06 -10.37
N ILE A 75 5.44 1.71 -10.32
CA ILE A 75 5.79 2.74 -11.31
C ILE A 75 5.93 2.14 -12.72
N THR A 76 6.45 0.91 -12.80
CA THR A 76 6.73 0.25 -14.08
C THR A 76 5.46 -0.18 -14.82
N THR A 77 4.38 -0.48 -14.09
CA THR A 77 3.13 -0.99 -14.69
C THR A 77 1.97 0.01 -14.62
N ALA A 78 2.17 1.20 -14.05
CA ALA A 78 1.13 2.22 -13.82
C ALA A 78 0.34 2.62 -15.08
N HIS A 79 0.95 2.56 -16.26
CA HIS A 79 0.34 2.97 -17.54
C HIS A 79 -0.07 1.78 -18.43
N THR A 80 0.05 0.55 -17.92
CA THR A 80 -0.37 -0.66 -18.64
C THR A 80 -1.86 -0.92 -18.42
N GLU A 81 -2.46 -1.78 -19.24
CA GLU A 81 -3.85 -2.26 -19.04
C GLU A 81 -4.01 -3.00 -17.70
N TYR A 82 -2.93 -3.63 -17.19
CA TYR A 82 -2.94 -4.44 -15.95
C TYR A 82 -1.94 -3.89 -14.92
N PRO A 83 -2.19 -2.70 -14.34
CA PRO A 83 -1.27 -2.12 -13.37
C PRO A 83 -1.19 -2.99 -12.11
N ILE A 84 0.01 -3.08 -11.53
CA ILE A 84 0.23 -3.76 -10.26
C ILE A 84 0.19 -2.71 -9.16
N TRP A 85 -0.67 -2.90 -8.18
CA TRP A 85 -0.60 -2.24 -6.89
C TRP A 85 -0.04 -3.23 -5.89
N PHE A 86 0.83 -2.75 -5.01
CA PHE A 86 1.29 -3.54 -3.89
C PHE A 86 1.01 -2.81 -2.60
N ALA A 87 0.50 -3.57 -1.64
CA ALA A 87 0.30 -3.14 -0.28
C ALA A 87 1.25 -3.89 0.64
N GLU A 88 1.61 -3.25 1.74
CA GLU A 88 2.55 -3.84 2.69
C GLU A 88 2.24 -3.42 4.13
N SER A 89 2.52 -4.32 5.07
CA SER A 89 2.39 -4.09 6.51
C SER A 89 3.49 -4.82 7.27
N ARG A 90 3.80 -4.38 8.49
CA ARG A 90 4.68 -5.16 9.37
C ARG A 90 3.89 -6.25 10.05
N LEU A 91 4.55 -7.39 10.24
CA LEU A 91 3.98 -8.51 10.99
C LEU A 91 3.66 -8.14 12.45
N GLN A 92 4.36 -7.15 13.01
CA GLN A 92 4.14 -6.65 14.38
C GLN A 92 2.90 -5.73 14.48
N ASP A 93 2.40 -5.19 13.36
CA ASP A 93 1.30 -4.24 13.34
C ASP A 93 -0.07 -4.94 13.16
N LEU A 94 -0.09 -6.28 13.12
CA LEU A 94 -1.32 -7.08 13.07
C LEU A 94 -1.68 -7.54 14.49
N PRO A 95 -2.86 -7.19 15.02
CA PRO A 95 -3.32 -7.76 16.29
C PRO A 95 -3.46 -9.28 16.16
N VAL A 96 -3.03 -10.01 17.20
CA VAL A 96 -3.22 -11.45 17.37
C VAL A 96 -4.65 -11.73 17.84
#